data_AF-A0A6A7MZH0-F1
#
_entry.id   AF-A0A6A7MZH0-F1
#
_cell.length_a   1.000
_cell.length_b   1.000
_cell.length_c   1.000
_cell.angle_alpha   90.00
_cell.angle_beta   90.00
_cell.angle_gamma   90.00
#
_symmetry.space_group_name_H-M   'P 1'
#
loop_
_entity.id
_entity.type
_entity.pdbx_description
1 polymer ?
#
loop_
_entity_poly.entity_id
_entity_poly.type
_entity_poly.pdbx_seq_one_letter_code
_entity_poly.pdbx_strand_id
1 'polypeptide(L)'
;MAQTFSTRRLLAATLGIAVSLGTCAADTPKLGTADFQGCAKPVWPKESLRKEQTGTVTLAFLIGTDGGVADAKVTRSSGFPLLDDAAVAGLRSCRFKPGMVDGKPVSAWQQMQYVWTLDGPSSLKPDLAAVNQYRDAALAGDADALYQLAKAYSNGEANQAVTLGQFRTMLDHSLPEAQYLLGLRLATGHSAPTNQVEAAIWYHKAAEAGHVQAQVETGYRYEHGKGVTQDYAQAMDWYLKAAEQGDHQAENNIGLLHAYGRGVPLDRAVAAEWYRKAAEGGHAWGQANLGMFYLYGRGVEKDLPLAQQWLERAAAQHNPAAERDLSSMYLRGEGVFHSDEEGARYLRQAAQDGDTSSQIRWGIVLTYGLLGEKADPVQGLAFQRTAAKTGNAVAQNNIGYAFEIGSGVAQDYAAARDWYTRAVAQGNGNAQAALGGMYEQGKGMAKDLSKAASLYQASAAQNNADGLYRLAMLTEAGRAVPKSASDAVDMYRRSAELNFLSAMRRLATAYEKGELGLKPDAAQAQQWREKAEQRAAAPRFVFR
;
A
#
# COMPACT_ATOMS: atom_id res chain seq x y z
N MET A 1 -23.19 32.99 -13.59
CA MET A 1 -22.40 34.18 -13.95
C MET A 1 -20.95 33.90 -13.60
N ALA A 2 -20.03 34.24 -14.50
CA ALA A 2 -18.62 33.92 -14.43
C ALA A 2 -17.95 34.47 -13.16
N GLN A 3 -17.16 33.66 -12.46
CA GLN A 3 -16.17 34.14 -11.50
C GLN A 3 -14.77 33.71 -11.94
N THR A 4 -13.95 34.72 -12.16
CA THR A 4 -12.56 34.71 -12.56
C THR A 4 -11.67 34.24 -11.40
N PHE A 5 -10.85 33.21 -11.63
CA PHE A 5 -9.80 32.79 -10.70
C PHE A 5 -8.49 33.51 -11.05
N SER A 6 -7.91 34.17 -10.05
CA SER A 6 -6.60 34.83 -10.11
C SER A 6 -5.48 33.82 -9.85
N THR A 7 -4.48 33.77 -10.73
CA THR A 7 -3.22 33.04 -10.48
C THR A 7 -2.02 33.88 -10.93
N ARG A 8 -1.00 33.91 -10.06
CA ARG A 8 0.28 34.65 -10.21
C ARG A 8 1.15 34.10 -11.36
N ARG A 9 1.94 34.99 -11.98
CA ARG A 9 2.95 34.75 -13.05
C ARG A 9 4.18 33.97 -12.56
N LEU A 10 4.82 33.18 -13.45
CA LEU A 10 6.29 32.99 -13.62
C LEU A 10 6.55 32.09 -14.87
N LEU A 11 7.13 32.62 -15.95
CA LEU A 11 8.54 32.51 -16.42
C LEU A 11 8.98 31.11 -16.92
N ALA A 12 9.05 30.97 -18.25
CA ALA A 12 9.67 29.84 -18.94
C ALA A 12 11.18 30.07 -19.08
N ALA A 13 11.98 29.06 -18.72
CA ALA A 13 13.42 29.01 -18.98
C ALA A 13 13.69 28.02 -20.12
N THR A 14 14.34 28.50 -21.19
CA THR A 14 14.87 27.70 -22.30
C THR A 14 16.30 27.27 -22.03
N LEU A 15 16.62 26.00 -22.26
CA LEU A 15 17.97 25.57 -22.64
C LEU A 15 17.87 24.37 -23.59
N GLY A 16 18.52 24.50 -24.75
CA GLY A 16 18.70 23.42 -25.71
C GLY A 16 20.07 22.77 -25.60
N ILE A 17 20.24 21.65 -26.31
CA ILE A 17 21.41 21.29 -27.12
C ILE A 17 20.88 20.30 -28.18
N ALA A 18 21.17 20.58 -29.45
CA ALA A 18 20.98 19.68 -30.57
C ALA A 18 22.36 19.24 -31.07
N VAL A 19 22.52 17.94 -31.33
CA VAL A 19 23.59 17.40 -32.18
C VAL A 19 22.97 17.18 -33.57
N SER A 20 23.65 17.70 -34.58
CA SER A 20 23.21 17.91 -35.96
C SER A 20 23.27 16.65 -36.83
N LEU A 21 22.25 16.44 -37.67
CA LEU A 21 22.40 15.89 -39.03
C LEU A 21 21.30 16.49 -39.95
N GLY A 22 21.71 17.10 -41.07
CA GLY A 22 20.97 17.22 -42.34
C GLY A 22 19.74 18.13 -42.40
N THR A 23 19.89 19.30 -43.03
CA THR A 23 18.88 20.35 -43.22
C THR A 23 17.85 20.08 -44.32
N CYS A 24 16.57 20.00 -43.93
CA CYS A 24 15.48 20.78 -44.55
C CYS A 24 14.76 21.47 -43.39
N ALA A 25 15.22 22.65 -42.99
CA ALA A 25 14.56 23.45 -41.96
C ALA A 25 13.32 24.11 -42.57
N ALA A 26 12.21 23.38 -42.59
CA ALA A 26 10.91 24.05 -42.53
C ALA A 26 10.84 24.64 -41.11
N ASP A 27 10.83 25.97 -41.00
CA ASP A 27 10.61 26.66 -39.73
C ASP A 27 9.28 26.14 -39.15
N THR A 28 9.38 25.25 -38.16
CA THR A 28 8.20 24.78 -37.45
C THR A 28 7.71 25.94 -36.60
N PRO A 29 6.50 26.49 -36.87
CA PRO A 29 6.03 27.64 -36.13
C PRO A 29 5.88 27.25 -34.66
N LYS A 30 6.69 27.83 -33.79
CA LYS A 30 6.59 27.60 -32.34
C LYS A 30 5.44 28.42 -31.79
N LEU A 31 4.49 27.75 -31.14
CA LEU A 31 3.36 28.41 -30.49
C LEU A 31 3.83 29.29 -29.34
N GLY A 32 3.37 30.53 -29.33
CA GLY A 32 3.62 31.46 -28.24
C GLY A 32 2.60 31.26 -27.10
N THR A 33 2.91 31.75 -25.91
CA THR A 33 1.98 31.72 -24.77
C THR A 33 0.64 32.44 -25.06
N ALA A 34 0.63 33.39 -26.00
CA ALA A 34 -0.58 34.12 -26.41
C ALA A 34 -1.59 33.24 -27.18
N ASP A 35 -1.11 32.25 -27.93
CA ASP A 35 -1.97 31.36 -28.72
C ASP A 35 -2.82 30.42 -27.82
N PHE A 36 -2.40 30.24 -26.56
CA PHE A 36 -3.12 29.43 -25.57
C PHE A 36 -4.11 30.24 -24.72
N GLN A 37 -4.09 31.57 -24.77
CA GLN A 37 -4.99 32.40 -23.94
C GLN A 37 -6.47 32.27 -24.34
N GLY A 38 -6.75 31.85 -25.58
CA GLY A 38 -8.11 31.59 -26.08
C GLY A 38 -8.61 30.16 -25.88
N CYS A 39 -7.78 29.25 -25.38
CA CYS A 39 -8.16 27.85 -25.13
C CYS A 39 -9.03 27.74 -23.87
N ALA A 40 -10.09 26.93 -23.95
CA ALA A 40 -10.80 26.52 -22.74
C ALA A 40 -9.86 25.68 -21.87
N LYS A 41 -9.89 25.92 -20.55
CA LYS A 41 -9.15 25.09 -19.61
C LYS A 41 -9.72 23.67 -19.63
N PRO A 42 -8.89 22.61 -19.49
CA PRO A 42 -9.36 21.25 -19.32
C PRO A 42 -10.37 21.14 -18.18
N VAL A 43 -11.44 20.39 -18.39
CA VAL A 43 -12.38 20.04 -17.32
C VAL A 43 -11.86 18.76 -16.66
N TRP A 44 -11.44 18.86 -15.40
CA TRP A 44 -10.88 17.73 -14.69
C TRP A 44 -11.97 16.76 -14.21
N PRO A 45 -11.81 15.44 -14.41
CA PRO A 45 -12.75 14.43 -13.91
C PRO A 45 -12.87 14.50 -12.38
N LYS A 46 -14.10 14.46 -11.85
CA LYS A 46 -14.37 14.56 -10.41
C LYS A 46 -13.67 13.45 -9.61
N GLU A 47 -13.49 12.28 -10.19
CA GLU A 47 -12.84 11.12 -9.58
C GLU A 47 -11.35 11.37 -9.26
N SER A 48 -10.71 12.30 -9.96
CA SER A 48 -9.29 12.65 -9.82
C SER A 48 -9.01 13.68 -8.71
N LEU A 49 -10.03 14.32 -8.14
CA LEU A 49 -9.92 15.45 -7.18
C LEU A 49 -9.83 15.00 -5.70
N ARG A 50 -9.04 13.96 -5.39
CA ARG A 50 -9.02 13.38 -4.03
C ARG A 50 -7.93 13.93 -3.11
N LYS A 51 -6.85 14.50 -3.65
CA LYS A 51 -5.70 15.07 -2.91
C LYS A 51 -5.05 16.19 -3.74
N GLU A 52 -4.25 17.03 -3.10
CA GLU A 52 -3.41 18.00 -3.81
C GLU A 52 -2.37 17.27 -4.68
N GLN A 53 -2.34 17.57 -5.98
CA GLN A 53 -1.50 16.87 -6.96
C GLN A 53 -0.98 17.84 -8.02
N THR A 54 0.25 17.64 -8.46
CA THR A 54 0.86 18.37 -9.58
C THR A 54 1.32 17.38 -10.63
N GLY A 55 1.12 17.71 -11.90
CA GLY A 55 1.51 16.87 -13.01
C GLY A 55 1.92 17.67 -14.23
N THR A 56 2.81 17.10 -15.02
CA THR A 56 3.27 17.64 -16.30
C THR A 56 3.03 16.61 -17.38
N VAL A 57 2.15 16.91 -18.33
CA VAL A 57 1.88 16.07 -19.49
C VAL A 57 2.49 16.69 -20.75
N THR A 58 3.09 15.88 -21.62
CA THR A 58 3.54 16.32 -22.95
C THR A 58 2.55 15.82 -24.00
N LEU A 59 2.04 16.73 -24.81
CA LEU A 59 1.04 16.47 -25.85
C LEU A 59 1.63 16.80 -27.22
N ALA A 60 1.39 15.95 -28.20
CA ALA A 60 1.58 16.27 -29.62
C ALA A 60 0.22 16.37 -30.30
N PHE A 61 0.03 17.37 -31.16
CA PHE A 61 -1.25 17.65 -31.81
C PHE A 61 -1.09 18.26 -33.19
N LEU A 62 -2.07 18.02 -34.07
CA LEU A 62 -2.10 18.49 -35.45
C LEU A 62 -3.05 19.68 -35.56
N ILE A 63 -2.51 20.84 -35.93
CA ILE A 63 -3.33 22.01 -36.30
C ILE A 63 -3.78 21.81 -37.75
N GLY A 64 -5.07 21.83 -38.00
CA GLY A 64 -5.69 21.76 -39.33
C GLY A 64 -5.59 23.08 -40.09
N THR A 65 -5.90 23.06 -41.38
CA THR A 65 -5.89 24.25 -42.25
C THR A 65 -6.92 25.32 -41.87
N ASP A 66 -7.95 24.93 -41.10
CA ASP A 66 -8.96 25.81 -40.51
C ASP A 66 -8.55 26.38 -39.14
N GLY A 67 -7.36 26.01 -38.66
CA GLY A 67 -6.86 26.38 -37.33
C GLY A 67 -7.42 25.52 -36.20
N GLY A 68 -8.25 24.51 -36.46
CA GLY A 68 -8.71 23.55 -35.47
C GLY A 68 -7.66 22.51 -35.10
N VAL A 69 -7.85 21.80 -34.00
CA VAL A 69 -7.02 20.62 -33.66
C VAL A 69 -7.65 19.39 -34.29
N ALA A 70 -7.02 18.87 -35.35
CA ALA A 70 -7.51 17.71 -36.09
C ALA A 70 -7.15 16.37 -35.43
N ASP A 71 -6.01 16.32 -34.71
CA ASP A 71 -5.57 15.16 -33.94
C ASP A 71 -4.75 15.59 -32.73
N ALA A 72 -4.77 14.82 -31.64
CA ALA A 72 -4.00 15.08 -30.43
C ALA A 72 -3.75 13.79 -29.64
N LYS A 73 -2.52 13.63 -29.15
CA LYS A 73 -2.07 12.46 -28.36
C LYS A 73 -1.09 12.85 -27.26
N VAL A 74 -1.10 12.05 -26.20
CA VAL A 74 -0.10 12.12 -25.13
C VAL A 74 1.19 11.47 -25.60
N THR A 75 2.30 12.22 -25.55
CA THR A 75 3.65 11.69 -25.84
C THR A 75 4.46 11.43 -24.58
N ARG A 76 4.10 12.06 -23.46
CA ARG A 76 4.63 11.74 -22.13
C ARG A 76 3.55 11.98 -21.08
N SER A 77 3.15 10.92 -20.40
CA SER A 77 2.12 10.95 -19.34
C SER A 77 2.62 11.73 -18.12
N SER A 78 1.68 12.38 -17.41
CA SER A 78 1.92 12.99 -16.10
C SER A 78 1.93 11.97 -14.95
N GLY A 79 1.63 10.70 -15.23
CA GLY A 79 1.37 9.67 -14.22
C GLY A 79 -0.09 9.53 -13.82
N PHE A 80 -0.99 10.34 -14.39
CA PHE A 80 -2.43 10.36 -14.10
C PHE A 80 -3.26 10.30 -15.40
N PRO A 81 -3.60 9.09 -15.89
CA PRO A 81 -4.21 8.91 -17.21
C PRO A 81 -5.50 9.70 -17.45
N LEU A 82 -6.41 9.75 -16.47
CA LEU A 82 -7.65 10.52 -16.57
C LEU A 82 -7.42 12.04 -16.73
N LEU A 83 -6.32 12.55 -16.17
CA LEU A 83 -5.94 13.95 -16.29
C LEU A 83 -5.20 14.20 -17.60
N ASP A 84 -4.39 13.25 -18.06
CA ASP A 84 -3.77 13.32 -19.39
C ASP A 84 -4.83 13.35 -20.50
N ASP A 85 -5.85 12.49 -20.38
CA ASP A 85 -6.99 12.44 -21.32
C ASP A 85 -7.81 13.72 -21.29
N ALA A 86 -8.07 14.28 -20.11
CA ALA A 86 -8.77 15.55 -19.96
C ALA A 86 -7.98 16.72 -20.58
N ALA A 87 -6.65 16.72 -20.47
CA ALA A 87 -5.79 17.70 -21.11
C ALA A 87 -5.86 17.61 -22.65
N VAL A 88 -5.89 16.39 -23.21
CA VAL A 88 -6.12 16.16 -24.65
C VAL A 88 -7.51 16.65 -25.08
N ALA A 89 -8.55 16.35 -24.30
CA ALA A 89 -9.91 16.77 -24.58
C ALA A 89 -10.05 18.30 -24.57
N GLY A 90 -9.45 18.98 -23.58
CA GLY A 90 -9.41 20.44 -23.51
C GLY A 90 -8.70 21.04 -24.74
N LEU A 91 -7.58 20.46 -25.17
CA LEU A 91 -6.83 20.91 -26.33
C LEU A 91 -7.64 20.86 -27.64
N ARG A 92 -8.55 19.87 -27.80
CA ARG A 92 -9.41 19.76 -28.99
C ARG A 92 -10.39 20.93 -29.15
N SER A 93 -10.65 21.68 -28.07
CA SER A 93 -11.50 22.88 -28.11
C SER A 93 -10.75 24.15 -28.53
N CYS A 94 -9.42 24.09 -28.66
CA CYS A 94 -8.59 25.23 -29.04
C CYS A 94 -8.69 25.54 -30.55
N ARG A 95 -8.41 26.81 -30.86
CA ARG A 95 -8.19 27.31 -32.21
C ARG A 95 -6.82 27.99 -32.28
N PHE A 96 -6.02 27.61 -33.27
CA PHE A 96 -4.68 28.09 -33.51
C PHE A 96 -4.58 28.70 -34.90
N LYS A 97 -3.50 29.46 -35.15
CA LYS A 97 -3.19 29.88 -36.52
C LYS A 97 -2.65 28.68 -37.29
N PRO A 98 -3.19 28.37 -38.49
CA PRO A 98 -2.64 27.30 -39.32
C PRO A 98 -1.23 27.67 -39.78
N GLY A 99 -0.42 26.65 -40.09
CA GLY A 99 0.88 26.88 -40.74
C GLY A 99 0.66 27.46 -42.13
N MET A 100 1.62 28.24 -42.64
CA MET A 100 1.52 28.84 -43.98
C MET A 100 2.73 28.43 -44.82
N VAL A 101 2.49 27.95 -46.03
CA VAL A 101 3.52 27.69 -47.05
C VAL A 101 3.07 28.39 -48.34
N ASP A 102 3.90 29.25 -48.91
CA ASP A 102 3.59 30.07 -50.10
C ASP A 102 2.24 30.83 -50.00
N GLY A 103 1.92 31.32 -48.80
CA GLY A 103 0.69 32.07 -48.53
C GLY A 103 -0.59 31.22 -48.41
N LYS A 104 -0.48 29.88 -48.46
CA LYS A 104 -1.61 28.96 -48.30
C LYS A 104 -1.56 28.23 -46.94
N PRO A 105 -2.70 28.01 -46.28
CA PRO A 105 -2.75 27.30 -45.01
C PRO A 105 -2.45 25.81 -45.20
N VAL A 106 -1.58 25.27 -44.37
CA VAL A 106 -1.21 23.85 -44.30
C VAL A 106 -1.34 23.33 -42.87
N SER A 107 -1.66 22.04 -42.74
CA SER A 107 -1.70 21.39 -41.43
C SER A 107 -0.28 21.17 -40.89
N ALA A 108 -0.09 21.36 -39.59
CA ALA A 108 1.23 21.24 -38.96
C ALA A 108 1.15 20.56 -37.58
N TRP A 109 2.05 19.61 -37.33
CA TRP A 109 2.21 18.99 -36.02
C TRP A 109 2.96 19.92 -35.08
N GLN A 110 2.48 19.96 -33.84
CA GLN A 110 3.02 20.75 -32.74
C GLN A 110 3.14 19.91 -31.48
N GLN A 111 3.99 20.35 -30.56
CA GLN A 111 4.17 19.73 -29.26
C GLN A 111 4.15 20.77 -28.15
N MET A 112 3.51 20.43 -27.03
CA MET A 112 3.53 21.26 -25.83
C MET A 112 3.75 20.45 -24.56
N GLN A 113 4.19 21.12 -23.51
CA GLN A 113 4.12 20.63 -22.14
C GLN A 113 3.06 21.42 -21.38
N TYR A 114 2.14 20.71 -20.74
CA TYR A 114 1.08 21.28 -19.94
C TYR A 114 1.28 20.88 -18.48
N VAL A 115 1.51 21.88 -17.63
CA VAL A 115 1.67 21.72 -16.18
C VAL A 115 0.37 22.08 -15.51
N TRP A 116 -0.14 21.19 -14.67
CA TRP A 116 -1.35 21.41 -13.90
C TRP A 116 -1.12 21.17 -12.42
N THR A 117 -1.91 21.87 -11.62
CA THR A 117 -2.01 21.71 -10.17
C THR A 117 -3.48 21.49 -9.86
N LEU A 118 -3.80 20.38 -9.22
CA LEU A 118 -5.10 20.11 -8.63
C LEU A 118 -5.00 20.39 -7.15
N ASP A 119 -5.75 21.39 -6.73
CA ASP A 119 -6.00 21.73 -5.34
C ASP A 119 -6.80 20.58 -4.69
N GLY A 120 -6.37 20.12 -3.51
CA GLY A 120 -7.06 19.05 -2.78
C GLY A 120 -8.45 19.48 -2.27
N PRO A 121 -9.25 18.55 -1.71
CA PRO A 121 -10.58 18.85 -1.15
C PRO A 121 -10.56 19.97 -0.10
N SER A 122 -9.46 20.13 0.63
CA SER A 122 -9.26 21.21 1.62
C SER A 122 -9.18 22.62 1.01
N SER A 123 -8.97 22.73 -0.30
CA SER A 123 -8.85 23.98 -1.06
C SER A 123 -10.05 24.27 -1.97
N LEU A 124 -10.92 23.27 -2.20
CA LEU A 124 -12.26 23.50 -2.73
C LEU A 124 -13.12 24.02 -1.58
N LYS A 125 -13.38 25.32 -1.57
CA LYS A 125 -14.32 25.90 -0.60
C LYS A 125 -15.69 25.22 -0.81
N PRO A 126 -16.28 24.63 0.24
CA PRO A 126 -17.64 24.13 0.16
C PRO A 126 -18.56 25.28 -0.25
N ASP A 127 -19.66 24.96 -0.94
CA ASP A 127 -20.70 25.95 -1.24
C ASP A 127 -21.36 26.37 0.08
N LEU A 128 -20.73 27.35 0.73
CA LEU A 128 -21.16 27.92 1.99
C LEU A 128 -22.57 28.51 1.88
N ALA A 129 -23.03 28.91 0.69
CA ALA A 129 -24.40 29.40 0.50
C ALA A 129 -25.40 28.24 0.66
N ALA A 130 -25.12 27.07 0.09
CA ALA A 130 -25.94 25.87 0.25
C ALA A 130 -25.93 25.37 1.70
N VAL A 131 -24.77 25.33 2.37
CA VAL A 131 -24.69 24.93 3.80
C VAL A 131 -25.41 25.93 4.72
N ASN A 132 -25.30 27.23 4.45
CA ASN A 132 -26.02 28.27 5.20
C ASN A 132 -27.54 28.24 4.96
N GLN A 133 -28.00 27.78 3.79
CA GLN A 133 -29.43 27.61 3.51
C GLN A 133 -30.07 26.56 4.43
N TYR A 134 -29.37 25.47 4.71
CA TYR A 134 -29.85 24.44 5.65
C TYR A 134 -29.75 24.88 7.11
N ARG A 135 -28.85 25.82 7.46
CA ARG A 135 -28.65 26.25 8.84
C ARG A 135 -29.92 26.80 9.49
N ASP A 136 -30.60 27.71 8.82
CA ASP A 136 -31.73 28.42 9.44
C ASP A 136 -32.93 27.47 9.61
N ALA A 137 -33.13 26.54 8.66
CA ALA A 137 -34.11 25.46 8.77
C ALA A 137 -33.72 24.44 9.87
N ALA A 138 -32.45 24.06 9.96
CA ALA A 138 -31.93 23.18 11.01
C ALA A 138 -32.05 23.79 12.42
N LEU A 139 -31.80 25.11 12.56
CA LEU A 139 -32.05 25.87 13.79
C LEU A 139 -33.53 25.88 14.16
N ALA A 140 -34.42 25.84 13.17
CA ALA A 140 -35.86 25.73 13.36
C ALA A 140 -36.34 24.28 13.61
N GLY A 141 -35.42 23.30 13.64
CA GLY A 141 -35.73 21.89 13.92
C GLY A 141 -36.11 21.06 12.69
N ASP A 142 -35.85 21.53 11.47
CA ASP A 142 -36.14 20.79 10.24
C ASP A 142 -35.23 19.57 10.08
N ALA A 143 -35.83 18.39 9.99
CA ALA A 143 -35.13 17.10 10.02
C ALA A 143 -34.24 16.88 8.79
N ASP A 144 -34.69 17.27 7.60
CA ASP A 144 -33.92 17.14 6.36
C ASP A 144 -32.74 18.10 6.34
N ALA A 145 -32.94 19.33 6.78
CA ALA A 145 -31.88 20.31 6.92
C ALA A 145 -30.83 19.88 7.96
N LEU A 146 -31.26 19.26 9.06
CA LEU A 146 -30.35 18.67 10.06
C LEU A 146 -29.49 17.56 9.47
N TYR A 147 -30.08 16.67 8.66
CA TYR A 147 -29.35 15.61 7.97
C TYR A 147 -28.36 16.17 6.94
N GLN A 148 -28.77 17.11 6.08
CA GLN A 148 -27.88 17.72 5.09
C GLN A 148 -26.72 18.47 5.76
N LEU A 149 -26.99 19.16 6.87
CA LEU A 149 -25.96 19.81 7.66
C LEU A 149 -25.01 18.79 8.30
N ALA A 150 -25.52 17.70 8.88
CA ALA A 150 -24.72 16.61 9.45
C ALA A 150 -23.79 15.94 8.43
N LYS A 151 -24.31 15.71 7.22
CA LYS A 151 -23.55 15.16 6.10
C LYS A 151 -22.44 16.10 5.64
N ALA A 152 -22.74 17.40 5.52
CA ALA A 152 -21.71 18.39 5.23
C ALA A 152 -20.65 18.45 6.34
N TYR A 153 -21.05 18.28 7.60
CA TYR A 153 -20.12 18.18 8.73
C TYR A 153 -19.23 16.93 8.66
N SER A 154 -19.79 15.74 8.37
CA SER A 154 -19.01 14.50 8.28
C SER A 154 -17.96 14.55 7.16
N ASN A 155 -18.24 15.29 6.10
CA ASN A 155 -17.32 15.49 4.98
C ASN A 155 -16.25 16.58 5.24
N GLY A 156 -16.33 17.28 6.38
CA GLY A 156 -15.40 18.38 6.72
C GLY A 156 -15.72 19.70 6.01
N GLU A 157 -16.92 19.84 5.45
CA GLU A 157 -17.36 20.99 4.63
C GLU A 157 -18.01 22.11 5.47
N ALA A 158 -18.55 21.81 6.65
CA ALA A 158 -19.38 22.75 7.41
C ALA A 158 -18.67 23.53 8.54
N ASN A 159 -17.34 23.40 8.70
CA ASN A 159 -16.63 23.89 9.89
C ASN A 159 -16.65 25.42 10.11
N GLN A 160 -17.10 26.23 9.13
CA GLN A 160 -17.14 27.70 9.24
C GLN A 160 -18.55 28.29 9.39
N ALA A 161 -19.62 27.51 9.14
CA ALA A 161 -20.99 28.04 9.07
C ALA A 161 -21.79 27.91 10.39
N VAL A 162 -21.50 26.90 11.20
CA VAL A 162 -22.15 26.60 12.49
C VAL A 162 -21.08 26.18 13.51
N THR A 163 -21.24 26.53 14.79
CA THR A 163 -20.31 26.06 15.84
C THR A 163 -20.67 24.64 16.29
N LEU A 164 -19.69 23.83 16.68
CA LEU A 164 -19.92 22.47 17.20
C LEU A 164 -20.92 22.47 18.38
N GLY A 165 -20.92 23.52 19.22
CA GLY A 165 -21.88 23.68 20.31
C GLY A 165 -23.33 23.87 19.85
N GLN A 166 -23.55 24.70 18.83
CA GLN A 166 -24.88 24.88 18.22
C GLN A 166 -25.36 23.57 17.58
N PHE A 167 -24.46 22.89 16.87
CA PHE A 167 -24.77 21.64 16.19
C PHE A 167 -25.14 20.50 17.16
N ARG A 168 -24.45 20.38 18.31
CA ARG A 168 -24.81 19.43 19.37
C ARG A 168 -26.24 19.62 19.87
N THR A 169 -26.61 20.88 20.14
CA THR A 169 -27.92 21.23 20.69
C THR A 169 -29.04 20.89 19.72
N MET A 170 -28.81 21.10 18.41
CA MET A 170 -29.75 20.75 17.35
C MET A 170 -30.00 19.23 17.26
N LEU A 171 -29.00 18.41 17.58
CA LEU A 171 -29.05 16.97 17.36
C LEU A 171 -29.60 16.16 18.54
N ASP A 172 -29.80 16.77 19.70
CA ASP A 172 -30.36 16.10 20.88
C ASP A 172 -31.81 15.63 20.68
N HIS A 173 -32.53 16.16 19.67
CA HIS A 173 -33.88 15.74 19.28
C HIS A 173 -33.99 15.34 17.79
N SER A 174 -32.88 15.00 17.15
CA SER A 174 -32.78 14.81 15.69
C SER A 174 -32.87 13.33 15.26
N LEU A 175 -32.88 13.12 13.95
CA LEU A 175 -32.86 11.81 13.29
C LEU A 175 -31.61 11.01 13.71
N PRO A 176 -31.75 9.69 13.97
CA PRO A 176 -30.63 8.83 14.34
C PRO A 176 -29.46 8.85 13.32
N GLU A 177 -29.78 9.03 12.03
CA GLU A 177 -28.79 9.18 10.96
C GLU A 177 -27.92 10.44 11.15
N ALA A 178 -28.49 11.57 11.54
CA ALA A 178 -27.73 12.81 11.76
C ALA A 178 -26.80 12.69 12.99
N GLN A 179 -27.25 11.96 14.02
CA GLN A 179 -26.42 11.62 15.18
C GLN A 179 -25.27 10.67 14.81
N TYR A 180 -25.54 9.65 13.99
CA TYR A 180 -24.52 8.75 13.43
C TYR A 180 -23.44 9.53 12.65
N LEU A 181 -23.84 10.43 11.75
CA LEU A 181 -22.93 11.25 10.95
C LEU A 181 -22.06 12.19 11.81
N LEU A 182 -22.60 12.74 12.90
CA LEU A 182 -21.80 13.50 13.87
C LEU A 182 -20.77 12.60 14.57
N GLY A 183 -21.19 11.40 15.00
CA GLY A 183 -20.29 10.37 15.53
C GLY A 183 -19.14 10.09 14.56
N LEU A 184 -19.45 9.89 13.28
CA LEU A 184 -18.47 9.62 12.22
C LEU A 184 -17.50 10.77 12.02
N ARG A 185 -17.98 12.02 12.02
CA ARG A 185 -17.14 13.21 11.94
C ARG A 185 -16.14 13.23 13.09
N LEU A 186 -16.63 13.09 14.32
CA LEU A 186 -15.80 13.14 15.53
C LEU A 186 -14.81 11.99 15.59
N ALA A 187 -15.16 10.82 15.04
CA ALA A 187 -14.29 9.66 14.97
C ALA A 187 -13.15 9.82 13.96
N THR A 188 -13.43 10.42 12.79
CA THR A 188 -12.53 10.44 11.63
C THR A 188 -11.69 11.71 11.53
N GLY A 189 -12.15 12.84 12.07
CA GLY A 189 -11.37 14.08 12.13
C GLY A 189 -11.23 14.80 10.79
N HIS A 190 -12.18 14.64 9.86
CA HIS A 190 -12.20 15.39 8.60
C HIS A 190 -12.23 16.90 8.88
N SER A 191 -11.11 17.58 8.59
CA SER A 191 -10.92 19.03 8.73
C SER A 191 -11.04 19.57 10.17
N ALA A 192 -11.04 18.72 11.20
CA ALA A 192 -11.08 19.10 12.63
C ALA A 192 -10.48 17.98 13.53
N PRO A 193 -10.04 18.29 14.77
CA PRO A 193 -9.53 17.26 15.67
C PRO A 193 -10.55 16.16 15.95
N THR A 194 -10.08 14.92 16.08
CA THR A 194 -10.91 13.78 16.50
C THR A 194 -11.28 13.90 17.97
N ASN A 195 -12.44 13.36 18.34
CA ASN A 195 -12.86 13.17 19.72
C ASN A 195 -13.55 11.81 19.87
N GLN A 196 -12.80 10.78 20.25
CA GLN A 196 -13.32 9.42 20.31
C GLN A 196 -14.37 9.23 21.42
N VAL A 197 -14.21 9.91 22.55
CA VAL A 197 -15.14 9.83 23.68
C VAL A 197 -16.49 10.41 23.28
N GLU A 198 -16.48 11.60 22.68
CA GLU A 198 -17.72 12.22 22.22
C GLU A 198 -18.35 11.49 21.03
N ALA A 199 -17.54 10.97 20.11
CA ALA A 199 -18.03 10.13 19.02
C ALA A 199 -18.83 8.95 19.60
N ALA A 200 -18.30 8.27 20.61
CA ALA A 200 -18.98 7.14 21.24
C ALA A 200 -20.34 7.52 21.84
N ILE A 201 -20.47 8.70 22.45
CA ILE A 201 -21.76 9.19 22.96
C ILE A 201 -22.79 9.34 21.84
N TRP A 202 -22.40 9.93 20.70
CA TRP A 202 -23.32 10.14 19.57
C TRP A 202 -23.69 8.85 18.85
N TYR A 203 -22.74 7.93 18.69
CA TYR A 203 -23.04 6.59 18.18
C TYR A 203 -24.01 5.84 19.10
N HIS A 204 -23.82 5.92 20.41
CA HIS A 204 -24.71 5.28 21.37
C HIS A 204 -26.13 5.82 21.28
N LYS A 205 -26.30 7.15 21.24
CA LYS A 205 -27.62 7.80 21.06
C LYS A 205 -28.32 7.31 19.79
N ALA A 206 -27.61 7.29 18.67
CA ALA A 206 -28.15 6.79 17.40
C ALA A 206 -28.50 5.29 17.47
N ALA A 207 -27.65 4.50 18.11
CA ALA A 207 -27.83 3.06 18.28
C ALA A 207 -29.05 2.71 19.16
N GLU A 208 -29.27 3.46 20.24
CA GLU A 208 -30.45 3.37 21.11
C GLU A 208 -31.74 3.71 20.37
N ALA A 209 -31.66 4.65 19.42
CA ALA A 209 -32.77 5.00 18.54
C ALA A 209 -32.96 4.02 17.36
N GLY A 210 -32.25 2.88 17.34
CA GLY A 210 -32.42 1.81 16.36
C GLY A 210 -31.59 1.94 15.08
N HIS A 211 -30.63 2.87 15.01
CA HIS A 211 -29.81 3.03 13.82
C HIS A 211 -28.80 1.88 13.67
N VAL A 212 -29.05 0.98 12.70
CA VAL A 212 -28.28 -0.26 12.49
C VAL A 212 -26.76 -0.04 12.44
N GLN A 213 -26.28 0.86 11.56
CA GLN A 213 -24.83 1.12 11.47
C GLN A 213 -24.25 1.74 12.74
N ALA A 214 -25.06 2.45 13.53
CA ALA A 214 -24.59 3.01 14.80
C ALA A 214 -24.50 1.92 15.87
N GLN A 215 -25.37 0.90 15.82
CA GLN A 215 -25.26 -0.28 16.69
C GLN A 215 -23.98 -1.05 16.37
N VAL A 216 -23.67 -1.26 15.09
CA VAL A 216 -22.39 -1.88 14.67
C VAL A 216 -21.19 -1.07 15.16
N GLU A 217 -21.18 0.25 14.94
CA GLU A 217 -20.10 1.12 15.40
C GLU A 217 -19.99 1.19 16.94
N THR A 218 -21.11 1.16 17.65
CA THR A 218 -21.13 1.11 19.12
C THR A 218 -20.53 -0.20 19.60
N GLY A 219 -20.90 -1.33 18.99
CA GLY A 219 -20.30 -2.63 19.28
C GLY A 219 -18.78 -2.64 19.04
N TYR A 220 -18.34 -2.08 17.91
CA TYR A 220 -16.93 -1.96 17.57
C TYR A 220 -16.13 -1.10 18.56
N ARG A 221 -16.73 -0.03 19.05
CA ARG A 221 -16.12 0.83 20.07
C ARG A 221 -15.93 0.12 21.39
N TYR A 222 -16.93 -0.63 21.84
CA TYR A 222 -16.80 -1.47 23.03
C TYR A 222 -15.78 -2.59 22.84
N GLU A 223 -15.74 -3.23 21.67
CA GLU A 223 -14.76 -4.29 21.37
C GLU A 223 -13.31 -3.77 21.45
N HIS A 224 -13.06 -2.53 21.01
CA HIS A 224 -11.71 -1.97 20.90
C HIS A 224 -11.38 -0.89 21.94
N GLY A 225 -12.29 -0.57 22.86
CA GLY A 225 -12.13 0.52 23.83
C GLY A 225 -11.99 1.91 23.19
N LYS A 226 -12.67 2.16 22.05
CA LYS A 226 -12.55 3.43 21.31
C LYS A 226 -13.48 4.50 21.85
N GLY A 227 -12.98 5.27 22.82
CA GLY A 227 -13.74 6.33 23.48
C GLY A 227 -14.65 5.84 24.60
N VAL A 228 -14.63 4.54 24.88
CA VAL A 228 -15.31 3.84 25.97
C VAL A 228 -14.35 2.83 26.60
N THR A 229 -14.64 2.37 27.81
CA THR A 229 -13.92 1.22 28.37
C THR A 229 -14.22 -0.01 27.53
N GLN A 230 -13.18 -0.81 27.24
CA GLN A 230 -13.35 -2.03 26.46
C GLN A 230 -14.26 -3.01 27.20
N ASP A 231 -15.29 -3.52 26.50
CA ASP A 231 -16.26 -4.45 27.04
C ASP A 231 -16.82 -5.34 25.92
N TYR A 232 -16.39 -6.60 25.88
CA TYR A 232 -16.84 -7.52 24.84
C TYR A 232 -18.29 -7.98 25.00
N ALA A 233 -18.85 -7.93 26.21
CA ALA A 233 -20.26 -8.28 26.43
C ALA A 233 -21.17 -7.19 25.85
N GLN A 234 -20.84 -5.91 26.10
CA GLN A 234 -21.53 -4.79 25.46
C GLN A 234 -21.36 -4.85 23.92
N ALA A 235 -20.17 -5.20 23.43
CA ALA A 235 -19.95 -5.37 22.00
C ALA A 235 -20.89 -6.42 21.40
N MET A 236 -20.99 -7.59 22.03
CA MET A 236 -21.89 -8.68 21.64
C MET A 236 -23.35 -8.21 21.61
N ASP A 237 -23.82 -7.55 22.67
CA ASP A 237 -25.21 -7.08 22.77
C ASP A 237 -25.59 -6.11 21.63
N TRP A 238 -24.68 -5.19 21.28
CA TRP A 238 -24.91 -4.25 20.18
C TRP A 238 -24.84 -4.91 18.81
N TYR A 239 -23.92 -5.85 18.60
CA TYR A 239 -23.88 -6.62 17.35
C TYR A 239 -25.11 -7.49 17.18
N LEU A 240 -25.63 -8.13 18.24
CA LEU A 240 -26.86 -8.91 18.16
C LEU A 240 -28.05 -8.06 17.73
N LYS A 241 -28.23 -6.87 18.30
CA LYS A 241 -29.29 -5.93 17.89
C LYS A 241 -29.21 -5.54 16.41
N ALA A 242 -28.01 -5.35 15.87
CA ALA A 242 -27.81 -5.05 14.46
C ALA A 242 -28.06 -6.28 13.56
N ALA A 243 -27.58 -7.45 13.99
CA ALA A 243 -27.78 -8.72 13.28
C ALA A 243 -29.26 -9.13 13.23
N GLU A 244 -30.03 -8.88 14.29
CA GLU A 244 -31.50 -9.09 14.31
C GLU A 244 -32.24 -8.24 13.27
N GLN A 245 -31.64 -7.13 12.84
CA GLN A 245 -32.14 -6.26 11.77
C GLN A 245 -31.56 -6.62 10.39
N GLY A 246 -30.82 -7.73 10.29
CA GLY A 246 -30.24 -8.24 9.03
C GLY A 246 -28.89 -7.65 8.67
N ASP A 247 -28.16 -7.03 9.61
CA ASP A 247 -26.82 -6.50 9.33
C ASP A 247 -25.74 -7.59 9.30
N HIS A 248 -25.24 -7.88 8.10
CA HIS A 248 -24.25 -8.94 7.88
C HIS A 248 -22.83 -8.57 8.37
N GLN A 249 -22.52 -7.29 8.58
CA GLN A 249 -21.27 -6.87 9.22
C GLN A 249 -21.29 -7.23 10.71
N ALA A 250 -22.42 -7.01 11.38
CA ALA A 250 -22.66 -7.42 12.75
C ALA A 250 -22.57 -8.93 12.92
N GLU A 251 -23.21 -9.71 12.03
CA GLU A 251 -23.12 -11.18 12.02
C GLU A 251 -21.65 -11.64 11.91
N ASN A 252 -20.86 -11.04 11.02
CA ASN A 252 -19.43 -11.32 10.94
C ASN A 252 -18.69 -10.97 12.24
N ASN A 253 -19.01 -9.84 12.87
CA ASN A 253 -18.34 -9.43 14.11
C ASN A 253 -18.70 -10.36 15.29
N ILE A 254 -19.92 -10.88 15.36
CA ILE A 254 -20.30 -11.93 16.31
C ILE A 254 -19.46 -13.19 16.07
N GLY A 255 -19.29 -13.58 14.80
CA GLY A 255 -18.40 -14.68 14.42
C GLY A 255 -16.96 -14.47 14.91
N LEU A 256 -16.44 -13.25 14.83
CA LEU A 256 -15.11 -12.88 15.35
C LEU A 256 -15.01 -13.04 16.87
N LEU A 257 -16.03 -12.59 17.62
CA LEU A 257 -16.04 -12.73 19.08
C LEU A 257 -15.95 -14.21 19.50
N HIS A 258 -16.71 -15.10 18.84
CA HIS A 258 -16.65 -16.54 19.09
C HIS A 258 -15.34 -17.19 18.61
N ALA A 259 -14.83 -16.80 17.44
CA ALA A 259 -13.61 -17.38 16.86
C ALA A 259 -12.36 -17.15 17.72
N TYR A 260 -12.34 -16.03 18.46
CA TYR A 260 -11.23 -15.62 19.32
C TYR A 260 -11.54 -15.70 20.82
N GLY A 261 -12.76 -16.08 21.22
CA GLY A 261 -13.17 -16.17 22.63
C GLY A 261 -13.18 -14.81 23.34
N ARG A 262 -13.61 -13.74 22.66
CA ARG A 262 -13.66 -12.37 23.20
C ARG A 262 -15.02 -12.12 23.84
N GLY A 263 -15.07 -12.10 25.18
CA GLY A 263 -16.32 -11.91 25.94
C GLY A 263 -17.26 -13.12 25.97
N VAL A 264 -16.96 -14.14 25.16
CA VAL A 264 -17.67 -15.42 25.09
C VAL A 264 -16.65 -16.57 25.06
N PRO A 265 -17.03 -17.81 25.44
CA PRO A 265 -16.17 -18.97 25.24
C PRO A 265 -15.74 -19.09 23.77
N LEU A 266 -14.48 -19.47 23.54
CA LEU A 266 -13.97 -19.74 22.21
C LEU A 266 -14.73 -20.95 21.63
N ASP A 267 -15.48 -20.70 20.56
CA ASP A 267 -16.23 -21.72 19.86
C ASP A 267 -16.17 -21.45 18.34
N ARG A 268 -15.37 -22.25 17.64
CA ARG A 268 -15.21 -22.09 16.20
C ARG A 268 -16.39 -22.63 15.41
N ALA A 269 -17.16 -23.57 15.95
CA ALA A 269 -18.35 -24.07 15.27
C ALA A 269 -19.43 -22.98 15.24
N VAL A 270 -19.68 -22.33 16.38
CA VAL A 270 -20.59 -21.18 16.45
C VAL A 270 -20.09 -20.01 15.60
N ALA A 271 -18.79 -19.73 15.60
CA ALA A 271 -18.23 -18.71 14.72
C ALA A 271 -18.49 -19.02 13.23
N ALA A 272 -18.34 -20.28 12.82
CA ALA A 272 -18.60 -20.71 11.45
C ALA A 272 -20.07 -20.51 11.04
N GLU A 273 -21.02 -20.75 11.95
CA GLU A 273 -22.44 -20.51 11.72
C GLU A 273 -22.73 -19.02 11.49
N TRP A 274 -22.15 -18.13 12.30
CA TRP A 274 -22.29 -16.69 12.13
C TRP A 274 -21.62 -16.17 10.86
N TYR A 275 -20.41 -16.66 10.53
CA TYR A 275 -19.77 -16.33 9.26
C TYR A 275 -20.59 -16.84 8.07
N ARG A 276 -21.24 -18.00 8.18
CA ARG A 276 -22.14 -18.50 7.14
C ARG A 276 -23.31 -17.56 6.89
N LYS A 277 -23.99 -17.09 7.94
CA LYS A 277 -25.07 -16.10 7.80
C LYS A 277 -24.57 -14.84 7.10
N ALA A 278 -23.46 -14.27 7.56
CA ALA A 278 -22.86 -13.09 6.94
C ALA A 278 -22.46 -13.33 5.47
N ALA A 279 -21.90 -14.50 5.17
CA ALA A 279 -21.42 -14.86 3.84
C ALA A 279 -22.57 -15.07 2.84
N GLU A 280 -23.64 -15.73 3.27
CA GLU A 280 -24.88 -15.92 2.52
C GLU A 280 -25.60 -14.59 2.29
N GLY A 281 -25.51 -13.67 3.26
CA GLY A 281 -25.92 -12.27 3.14
C GLY A 281 -25.03 -11.40 2.24
N GLY A 282 -23.97 -11.97 1.64
CA GLY A 282 -23.10 -11.27 0.70
C GLY A 282 -21.95 -10.48 1.33
N HIS A 283 -21.77 -10.49 2.65
CA HIS A 283 -20.72 -9.72 3.31
C HIS A 283 -19.32 -10.26 3.00
N ALA A 284 -18.49 -9.46 2.32
CA ALA A 284 -17.19 -9.87 1.80
C ALA A 284 -16.24 -10.46 2.87
N TRP A 285 -16.16 -9.86 4.06
CA TRP A 285 -15.35 -10.40 5.15
C TRP A 285 -15.94 -11.67 5.77
N GLY A 286 -17.26 -11.82 5.77
CA GLY A 286 -17.94 -13.05 6.21
C GLY A 286 -17.62 -14.20 5.28
N GLN A 287 -17.67 -13.94 3.95
CA GLN A 287 -17.25 -14.88 2.91
C GLN A 287 -15.77 -15.25 3.05
N ALA A 288 -14.88 -14.27 3.25
CA ALA A 288 -13.45 -14.51 3.43
C ALA A 288 -13.18 -15.37 4.68
N ASN A 289 -13.80 -15.04 5.81
CA ASN A 289 -13.64 -15.77 7.07
C ASN A 289 -14.17 -17.20 6.97
N LEU A 290 -15.33 -17.40 6.34
CA LEU A 290 -15.89 -18.73 6.12
C LEU A 290 -15.01 -19.55 5.17
N GLY A 291 -14.52 -18.94 4.08
CA GLY A 291 -13.58 -19.57 3.16
C GLY A 291 -12.30 -20.03 3.87
N MET A 292 -11.74 -19.17 4.73
CA MET A 292 -10.57 -19.52 5.57
C MET A 292 -10.88 -20.65 6.57
N PHE A 293 -12.12 -20.71 7.09
CA PHE A 293 -12.55 -21.78 7.99
C PHE A 293 -12.60 -23.13 7.28
N TYR A 294 -13.14 -23.19 6.06
CA TYR A 294 -13.11 -24.40 5.23
C TYR A 294 -11.69 -24.76 4.77
N LEU A 295 -10.85 -23.77 4.44
CA LEU A 295 -9.46 -24.00 4.00
C LEU A 295 -8.63 -24.74 5.05
N TYR A 296 -8.80 -24.38 6.32
CA TYR A 296 -8.02 -24.93 7.44
C TYR A 296 -8.79 -25.89 8.36
N GLY A 297 -10.05 -26.21 8.05
CA GLY A 297 -10.90 -27.06 8.90
C GLY A 297 -11.12 -26.48 10.31
N ARG A 298 -11.36 -25.17 10.41
CA ARG A 298 -11.58 -24.50 11.70
C ARG A 298 -13.06 -24.44 12.01
N GLY A 299 -13.53 -25.21 12.99
CA GLY A 299 -14.95 -25.21 13.38
C GLY A 299 -15.90 -25.84 12.35
N VAL A 300 -15.39 -26.22 11.18
CA VAL A 300 -16.05 -26.96 10.11
C VAL A 300 -15.09 -28.01 9.58
N GLU A 301 -15.62 -29.05 8.92
CA GLU A 301 -14.78 -30.00 8.18
C GLU A 301 -14.02 -29.28 7.06
N LYS A 302 -12.75 -29.66 6.85
CA LYS A 302 -11.92 -29.04 5.81
C LYS A 302 -12.51 -29.38 4.43
N ASP A 303 -12.82 -28.36 3.65
CA ASP A 303 -13.38 -28.49 2.30
C ASP A 303 -12.73 -27.45 1.37
N LEU A 304 -11.77 -27.89 0.56
CA LEU A 304 -10.98 -26.99 -0.29
C LEU A 304 -11.80 -26.39 -1.46
N PRO A 305 -12.64 -27.16 -2.18
CA PRO A 305 -13.55 -26.59 -3.17
C PRO A 305 -14.48 -25.52 -2.59
N LEU A 306 -15.07 -25.75 -1.42
CA LEU A 306 -15.97 -24.78 -0.79
C LEU A 306 -15.20 -23.56 -0.28
N ALA A 307 -13.99 -23.76 0.25
CA ALA A 307 -13.09 -22.67 0.62
C ALA A 307 -12.79 -21.76 -0.58
N GLN A 308 -12.39 -22.34 -1.71
CA GLN A 308 -12.12 -21.60 -2.95
C GLN A 308 -13.34 -20.78 -3.36
N GLN A 309 -14.54 -21.39 -3.41
CA GLN A 309 -15.76 -20.70 -3.82
C GLN A 309 -16.08 -19.47 -2.95
N TRP A 310 -15.96 -19.60 -1.63
CA TRP A 310 -16.23 -18.47 -0.73
C TRP A 310 -15.15 -17.39 -0.83
N LEU A 311 -13.88 -17.78 -0.94
CA LEU A 311 -12.78 -16.83 -1.12
C LEU A 311 -12.90 -16.09 -2.45
N GLU A 312 -13.30 -16.76 -3.55
CA GLU A 312 -13.50 -16.13 -4.86
C GLU A 312 -14.63 -15.10 -4.83
N ARG A 313 -15.73 -15.38 -4.11
CA ARG A 313 -16.81 -14.41 -3.89
C ARG A 313 -16.34 -13.18 -3.10
N ALA A 314 -15.53 -13.39 -2.07
CA ALA A 314 -14.95 -12.31 -1.28
C ALA A 314 -13.94 -11.47 -2.10
N ALA A 315 -13.08 -12.14 -2.88
CA ALA A 315 -12.10 -11.50 -3.75
C ALA A 315 -12.78 -10.70 -4.89
N ALA A 316 -13.90 -11.18 -5.43
CA ALA A 316 -14.70 -10.41 -6.39
C ALA A 316 -15.25 -9.09 -5.81
N GLN A 317 -15.25 -8.95 -4.48
CA GLN A 317 -15.61 -7.74 -3.75
C GLN A 317 -14.39 -6.97 -3.21
N HIS A 318 -13.19 -7.22 -3.76
CA HIS A 318 -11.94 -6.57 -3.34
C HIS A 318 -11.59 -6.83 -1.86
N ASN A 319 -11.81 -8.06 -1.39
CA ASN A 319 -11.36 -8.45 -0.05
C ASN A 319 -9.88 -8.88 -0.08
N PRO A 320 -8.95 -8.07 0.47
CA PRO A 320 -7.52 -8.33 0.38
C PRO A 320 -7.08 -9.62 1.09
N ALA A 321 -7.79 -10.04 2.15
CA ALA A 321 -7.47 -11.27 2.86
C ALA A 321 -7.81 -12.50 2.02
N ALA A 322 -8.97 -12.49 1.36
CA ALA A 322 -9.39 -13.57 0.47
C ALA A 322 -8.50 -13.68 -0.77
N GLU A 323 -8.13 -12.56 -1.39
CA GLU A 323 -7.19 -12.52 -2.51
C GLU A 323 -5.82 -13.08 -2.10
N ARG A 324 -5.30 -12.68 -0.94
CA ARG A 324 -4.04 -13.23 -0.42
C ARG A 324 -4.13 -14.74 -0.18
N ASP A 325 -5.25 -15.23 0.34
CA ASP A 325 -5.44 -16.66 0.61
C ASP A 325 -5.59 -17.46 -0.70
N LEU A 326 -6.31 -16.94 -1.70
CA LEU A 326 -6.38 -17.52 -3.04
C LEU A 326 -5.01 -17.54 -3.74
N SER A 327 -4.26 -16.45 -3.64
CA SER A 327 -2.87 -16.41 -4.12
C SER A 327 -2.06 -17.55 -3.52
N SER A 328 -2.16 -17.76 -2.20
CA SER A 328 -1.48 -18.86 -1.53
C SER A 328 -1.97 -20.24 -2.00
N MET A 329 -3.27 -20.41 -2.25
CA MET A 329 -3.83 -21.66 -2.76
C MET A 329 -3.25 -22.01 -4.13
N TYR A 330 -3.25 -21.07 -5.09
CA TYR A 330 -2.70 -21.28 -6.43
C TYR A 330 -1.18 -21.47 -6.45
N LEU A 331 -0.44 -20.69 -5.66
CA LEU A 331 1.02 -20.82 -5.58
C LEU A 331 1.46 -22.17 -4.99
N ARG A 332 0.64 -22.77 -4.12
CA ARG A 332 0.92 -24.08 -3.49
C ARG A 332 0.21 -25.26 -4.14
N GLY A 333 -0.78 -25.01 -4.99
CA GLY A 333 -1.68 -26.06 -5.49
C GLY A 333 -2.53 -26.69 -4.38
N GLU A 334 -2.91 -25.90 -3.37
CA GLU A 334 -3.78 -26.39 -2.28
C GLU A 334 -5.24 -26.28 -2.71
N GLY A 335 -5.86 -27.41 -3.06
CA GLY A 335 -7.27 -27.45 -3.46
C GLY A 335 -7.53 -27.06 -4.92
N VAL A 336 -6.50 -26.55 -5.60
CA VAL A 336 -6.51 -26.13 -6.99
C VAL A 336 -5.28 -26.66 -7.70
N PHE A 337 -5.30 -26.71 -9.03
CA PHE A 337 -4.06 -26.92 -9.78
C PHE A 337 -3.11 -25.75 -9.54
N HIS A 338 -1.85 -26.07 -9.28
CA HIS A 338 -0.80 -25.07 -9.11
C HIS A 338 -0.74 -24.15 -10.33
N SER A 339 -0.74 -22.84 -10.09
CA SER A 339 -0.61 -21.80 -11.13
C SER A 339 0.11 -20.58 -10.57
N ASP A 340 1.31 -20.31 -11.09
CA ASP A 340 2.06 -19.08 -10.76
C ASP A 340 1.34 -17.83 -11.28
N GLU A 341 0.68 -17.94 -12.45
CA GLU A 341 -0.07 -16.84 -13.07
C GLU A 341 -1.26 -16.40 -12.22
N GLU A 342 -2.10 -17.36 -11.80
CA GLU A 342 -3.23 -17.07 -10.91
C GLU A 342 -2.77 -16.63 -9.53
N GLY A 343 -1.73 -17.27 -9.01
CA GLY A 343 -1.09 -16.88 -7.76
C GLY A 343 -0.60 -15.43 -7.77
N ALA A 344 0.07 -15.02 -8.84
CA ALA A 344 0.53 -13.64 -9.05
C ALA A 344 -0.64 -12.67 -9.24
N ARG A 345 -1.69 -13.06 -9.98
CA ARG A 345 -2.88 -12.24 -10.22
C ARG A 345 -3.53 -11.82 -8.91
N TYR A 346 -3.84 -12.78 -8.04
CA TYR A 346 -4.45 -12.51 -6.74
C TYR A 346 -3.49 -11.79 -5.78
N LEU A 347 -2.19 -12.10 -5.82
CA LEU A 347 -1.20 -11.40 -4.99
C LEU A 347 -1.14 -9.90 -5.33
N ARG A 348 -1.18 -9.58 -6.63
CA ARG A 348 -1.20 -8.20 -7.13
C ARG A 348 -2.47 -7.48 -6.70
N GLN A 349 -3.63 -8.13 -6.79
CA GLN A 349 -4.91 -7.56 -6.32
C GLN A 349 -4.85 -7.24 -4.83
N ALA A 350 -4.44 -8.21 -4.00
CA ALA A 350 -4.30 -7.99 -2.55
C ALA A 350 -3.35 -6.84 -2.22
N ALA A 351 -2.26 -6.70 -2.99
CA ALA A 351 -1.32 -5.59 -2.83
C ALA A 351 -1.94 -4.22 -3.22
N GLN A 352 -2.74 -4.18 -4.29
CA GLN A 352 -3.47 -2.99 -4.73
C GLN A 352 -4.57 -2.58 -3.75
N ASP A 353 -5.24 -3.57 -3.15
CA ASP A 353 -6.32 -3.38 -2.16
C ASP A 353 -5.80 -3.17 -0.72
N GLY A 354 -4.48 -3.01 -0.57
CA GLY A 354 -3.87 -2.47 0.64
C GLY A 354 -3.36 -3.50 1.63
N ASP A 355 -3.36 -4.81 1.31
CA ASP A 355 -2.74 -5.80 2.18
C ASP A 355 -1.24 -5.58 2.26
N THR A 356 -0.77 -5.19 3.43
CA THR A 356 0.64 -4.84 3.65
C THR A 356 1.56 -6.03 3.38
N SER A 357 1.13 -7.26 3.71
CA SER A 357 1.94 -8.46 3.48
C SER A 357 2.10 -8.74 1.98
N SER A 358 1.00 -8.59 1.23
CA SER A 358 0.97 -8.76 -0.22
C SER A 358 1.70 -7.64 -0.94
N GLN A 359 1.63 -6.38 -0.46
CA GLN A 359 2.45 -5.28 -0.98
C GLN A 359 3.95 -5.59 -0.88
N ILE A 360 4.40 -6.15 0.24
CA ILE A 360 5.81 -6.55 0.41
C ILE A 360 6.17 -7.67 -0.55
N ARG A 361 5.34 -8.73 -0.61
CA ARG A 361 5.58 -9.88 -1.49
C ARG A 361 5.54 -9.48 -2.96
N TRP A 362 4.51 -8.78 -3.41
CA TRP A 362 4.40 -8.25 -4.77
C TRP A 362 5.57 -7.31 -5.10
N GLY A 363 5.99 -6.49 -4.14
CA GLY A 363 7.20 -5.69 -4.30
C GLY A 363 8.45 -6.52 -4.58
N ILE A 364 8.60 -7.69 -3.95
CA ILE A 364 9.69 -8.64 -4.22
C ILE A 364 9.52 -9.28 -5.60
N VAL A 365 8.30 -9.68 -5.98
CA VAL A 365 7.98 -10.23 -7.31
C VAL A 365 8.47 -9.30 -8.41
N LEU A 366 8.05 -8.03 -8.35
CA LEU A 366 8.46 -7.01 -9.32
C LEU A 366 9.96 -6.73 -9.25
N THR A 367 10.55 -6.67 -8.06
CA THR A 367 12.00 -6.39 -7.92
C THR A 367 12.86 -7.41 -8.66
N TYR A 368 12.47 -8.68 -8.65
CA TYR A 368 13.29 -9.77 -9.19
C TYR A 368 12.71 -10.42 -10.44
N GLY A 369 11.54 -9.98 -10.92
CA GLY A 369 10.85 -10.59 -12.07
C GLY A 369 10.47 -12.05 -11.81
N LEU A 370 9.70 -12.29 -10.76
CA LEU A 370 9.26 -13.63 -10.33
C LEU A 370 7.84 -13.94 -10.85
N LEU A 371 7.41 -15.20 -10.78
CA LEU A 371 6.05 -15.62 -11.13
C LEU A 371 5.61 -15.21 -12.57
N GLY A 372 6.56 -15.19 -13.52
CA GLY A 372 6.31 -14.78 -14.90
C GLY A 372 6.26 -13.27 -15.12
N GLU A 373 6.41 -12.45 -14.07
CA GLU A 373 6.43 -11.00 -14.18
C GLU A 373 7.80 -10.48 -14.66
N LYS A 374 7.78 -9.37 -15.39
CA LYS A 374 9.00 -8.68 -15.79
C LYS A 374 9.56 -7.90 -14.60
N ALA A 375 10.89 -7.93 -14.44
CA ALA A 375 11.54 -7.17 -13.38
C ALA A 375 11.33 -5.65 -13.55
N ASP A 376 10.75 -5.04 -12.53
CA ASP A 376 10.61 -3.59 -12.33
C ASP A 376 10.90 -3.26 -10.84
N PRO A 377 12.18 -3.07 -10.48
CA PRO A 377 12.55 -2.74 -9.11
C PRO A 377 12.11 -1.34 -8.67
N VAL A 378 11.82 -0.42 -9.59
CA VAL A 378 11.30 0.91 -9.23
C VAL A 378 9.88 0.76 -8.69
N GLN A 379 9.03 0.04 -9.42
CA GLN A 379 7.66 -0.26 -8.98
C GLN A 379 7.65 -1.19 -7.77
N GLY A 380 8.54 -2.21 -7.74
CA GLY A 380 8.66 -3.13 -6.62
C GLY A 380 9.00 -2.44 -5.30
N LEU A 381 9.85 -1.41 -5.34
CA LEU A 381 10.10 -0.55 -4.20
C LEU A 381 8.90 0.32 -3.82
N ALA A 382 8.15 0.83 -4.81
CA ALA A 382 7.00 1.70 -4.55
C ALA A 382 5.95 1.00 -3.67
N PHE A 383 5.65 -0.28 -3.93
CA PHE A 383 4.73 -1.07 -3.10
C PHE A 383 5.22 -1.24 -1.64
N GLN A 384 6.53 -1.26 -1.41
CA GLN A 384 7.10 -1.48 -0.07
C GLN A 384 7.26 -0.19 0.75
N ARG A 385 7.21 0.99 0.10
CA ARG A 385 7.46 2.28 0.76
C ARG A 385 6.50 2.57 1.91
N THR A 386 5.21 2.33 1.73
CA THR A 386 4.19 2.60 2.76
C THR A 386 4.41 1.71 3.97
N ALA A 387 4.61 0.42 3.76
CA ALA A 387 4.93 -0.55 4.82
C ALA A 387 6.19 -0.14 5.58
N ALA A 388 7.27 0.25 4.87
CA ALA A 388 8.50 0.66 5.52
C ALA A 388 8.36 1.95 6.36
N LYS A 389 7.59 2.93 5.86
CA LYS A 389 7.30 4.19 6.56
C LYS A 389 6.43 3.99 7.80
N THR A 390 5.50 3.04 7.77
CA THR A 390 4.64 2.68 8.91
C THR A 390 5.32 1.77 9.93
N GLY A 391 6.59 1.41 9.69
CA GLY A 391 7.40 0.70 10.66
C GLY A 391 7.68 -0.76 10.32
N ASN A 392 7.21 -1.31 9.20
CA ASN A 392 7.44 -2.74 8.91
C ASN A 392 8.94 -3.04 8.69
N ALA A 393 9.54 -3.81 9.60
CA ALA A 393 10.98 -4.09 9.60
C ALA A 393 11.48 -4.85 8.35
N VAL A 394 10.65 -5.73 7.77
CA VAL A 394 11.00 -6.45 6.53
C VAL A 394 11.07 -5.50 5.35
N ALA A 395 10.07 -4.63 5.20
CA ALA A 395 10.07 -3.60 4.15
C ALA A 395 11.23 -2.61 4.33
N GLN A 396 11.54 -2.21 5.58
CA GLN A 396 12.70 -1.36 5.87
C GLN A 396 14.02 -2.02 5.48
N ASN A 397 14.20 -3.31 5.80
CA ASN A 397 15.37 -4.08 5.35
C ASN A 397 15.46 -4.12 3.82
N ASN A 398 14.36 -4.39 3.13
CA ASN A 398 14.35 -4.49 1.67
C ASN A 398 14.68 -3.16 1.00
N ILE A 399 14.15 -2.04 1.52
CA ILE A 399 14.50 -0.70 1.04
C ILE A 399 15.97 -0.38 1.32
N GLY A 400 16.47 -0.73 2.53
CA GLY A 400 17.89 -0.57 2.86
C GLY A 400 18.79 -1.31 1.86
N TYR A 401 18.45 -2.56 1.54
CA TYR A 401 19.16 -3.36 0.55
C TYR A 401 19.10 -2.76 -0.84
N ALA A 402 17.95 -2.24 -1.25
CA ALA A 402 17.82 -1.59 -2.54
C ALA A 402 18.70 -0.35 -2.70
N PHE A 403 18.83 0.47 -1.65
CA PHE A 403 19.80 1.58 -1.62
C PHE A 403 21.25 1.10 -1.59
N GLU A 404 21.55 -0.01 -0.90
CA GLU A 404 22.90 -0.57 -0.84
C GLU A 404 23.39 -1.02 -2.22
N ILE A 405 22.53 -1.66 -3.01
CA ILE A 405 22.90 -2.22 -4.32
C ILE A 405 22.49 -1.34 -5.51
N GLY A 406 21.74 -0.26 -5.29
CA GLY A 406 21.21 0.60 -6.35
C GLY A 406 20.10 -0.05 -7.20
N SER A 407 19.25 -0.88 -6.58
CA SER A 407 18.15 -1.56 -7.29
C SER A 407 16.87 -0.72 -7.22
N GLY A 408 16.40 -0.19 -8.35
CA GLY A 408 15.19 0.65 -8.41
C GLY A 408 15.35 2.05 -7.80
N VAL A 409 16.55 2.37 -7.27
CA VAL A 409 16.97 3.68 -6.76
C VAL A 409 18.46 3.86 -7.04
N ALA A 410 18.96 5.10 -7.03
CA ALA A 410 20.40 5.35 -7.03
C ALA A 410 21.04 4.74 -5.77
N GLN A 411 22.24 4.18 -5.90
CA GLN A 411 22.98 3.65 -4.77
C GLN A 411 23.27 4.77 -3.76
N ASP A 412 22.93 4.52 -2.50
CA ASP A 412 23.16 5.45 -1.39
C ASP A 412 23.39 4.66 -0.10
N TYR A 413 24.65 4.55 0.31
CA TYR A 413 25.00 3.82 1.53
C TYR A 413 24.55 4.53 2.82
N ALA A 414 24.39 5.85 2.81
CA ALA A 414 23.88 6.57 3.98
C ALA A 414 22.39 6.28 4.17
N ALA A 415 21.61 6.35 3.09
CA ALA A 415 20.20 5.97 3.12
C ALA A 415 20.02 4.47 3.48
N ALA A 416 20.85 3.59 2.92
CA ALA A 416 20.84 2.16 3.25
C ALA A 416 21.06 1.93 4.76
N ARG A 417 22.11 2.55 5.33
CA ARG A 417 22.41 2.48 6.76
C ARG A 417 21.22 2.95 7.60
N ASP A 418 20.60 4.07 7.25
CA ASP A 418 19.51 4.65 8.04
C ASP A 418 18.28 3.72 8.03
N TRP A 419 17.94 3.13 6.89
CA TRP A 419 16.86 2.14 6.80
C TRP A 419 17.18 0.85 7.55
N TYR A 420 18.38 0.30 7.40
CA TYR A 420 18.78 -0.86 8.17
C TYR A 420 18.76 -0.59 9.67
N THR A 421 19.19 0.60 10.11
CA THR A 421 19.17 0.98 11.54
C THR A 421 17.75 0.94 12.11
N ARG A 422 16.74 1.39 11.35
CA ARG A 422 15.33 1.31 11.77
C ARG A 422 14.85 -0.14 11.88
N ALA A 423 15.24 -1.00 10.94
CA ALA A 423 14.89 -2.42 10.98
C ALA A 423 15.62 -3.16 12.11
N VAL A 424 16.88 -2.82 12.38
CA VAL A 424 17.70 -3.35 13.49
C VAL A 424 17.10 -2.98 14.84
N ALA A 425 16.58 -1.77 15.00
CA ALA A 425 15.89 -1.33 16.23
C ALA A 425 14.65 -2.19 16.55
N GLN A 426 14.10 -2.89 15.56
CA GLN A 426 12.99 -3.83 15.70
C GLN A 426 13.43 -5.30 15.74
N GLY A 427 14.75 -5.55 15.83
CA GLY A 427 15.31 -6.90 15.92
C GLY A 427 15.45 -7.62 14.58
N ASN A 428 15.31 -6.98 13.42
CA ASN A 428 15.38 -7.69 12.14
C ASN A 428 16.77 -8.31 11.88
N GLY A 429 16.86 -9.65 11.91
CA GLY A 429 18.13 -10.38 11.75
C GLY A 429 18.83 -10.19 10.39
N ASN A 430 18.07 -10.02 9.30
CA ASN A 430 18.66 -9.74 7.97
C ASN A 430 19.30 -8.35 7.93
N ALA A 431 18.62 -7.34 8.48
CA ALA A 431 19.15 -5.99 8.56
C ALA A 431 20.37 -5.90 9.47
N GLN A 432 20.40 -6.69 10.56
CA GLN A 432 21.59 -6.80 11.42
C GLN A 432 22.78 -7.35 10.65
N ALA A 433 22.61 -8.44 9.89
CA ALA A 433 23.69 -8.99 9.06
C ALA A 433 24.12 -8.01 7.97
N ALA A 434 23.18 -7.37 7.27
CA ALA A 434 23.49 -6.41 6.21
C ALA A 434 24.23 -5.18 6.73
N LEU A 435 23.73 -4.57 7.81
CA LEU A 435 24.39 -3.42 8.44
C LEU A 435 25.77 -3.79 9.01
N GLY A 436 25.91 -4.99 9.58
CA GLY A 436 27.21 -5.51 10.00
C GLY A 436 28.19 -5.60 8.82
N GLY A 437 27.72 -6.08 7.66
CA GLY A 437 28.48 -6.10 6.41
C GLY A 437 28.93 -4.72 5.95
N MET A 438 28.09 -3.71 6.11
CA MET A 438 28.45 -2.32 5.80
C MET A 438 29.54 -1.78 6.73
N TYR A 439 29.46 -2.04 8.04
CA TYR A 439 30.49 -1.67 9.02
C TYR A 439 31.82 -2.42 8.78
N GLU A 440 31.76 -3.70 8.44
CA GLU A 440 32.96 -4.49 8.14
C GLU A 440 33.71 -3.96 6.91
N GLN A 441 32.96 -3.57 5.87
CA GLN A 441 33.53 -3.11 4.60
C GLN A 441 33.81 -1.60 4.57
N GLY A 442 33.21 -0.83 5.48
CA GLY A 442 33.29 0.64 5.48
C GLY A 442 32.45 1.28 4.37
N LYS A 443 31.29 0.70 4.05
CA LYS A 443 30.38 1.21 3.02
C LYS A 443 29.52 2.33 3.60
N GLY A 444 29.77 3.58 3.18
CA GLY A 444 29.04 4.75 3.68
C GLY A 444 29.34 5.15 5.13
N MET A 445 30.36 4.55 5.74
CA MET A 445 30.84 4.86 7.09
C MET A 445 32.28 4.36 7.27
N ALA A 446 32.94 4.78 8.35
CA ALA A 446 34.24 4.22 8.72
C ALA A 446 34.11 2.72 9.05
N LYS A 447 35.15 1.94 8.76
CA LYS A 447 35.20 0.53 9.14
C LYS A 447 35.14 0.39 10.65
N ASP A 448 34.25 -0.46 11.13
CA ASP A 448 34.13 -0.80 12.55
C ASP A 448 33.83 -2.28 12.70
N LEU A 449 34.90 -3.06 12.90
CA LEU A 449 34.80 -4.52 12.97
C LEU A 449 34.16 -4.99 14.28
N SER A 450 34.31 -4.23 15.36
CA SER A 450 33.69 -4.53 16.65
C SER A 450 32.18 -4.35 16.57
N LYS A 451 31.73 -3.27 15.92
CA LYS A 451 30.30 -3.05 15.66
C LYS A 451 29.73 -4.11 14.71
N ALA A 452 30.46 -4.45 13.65
CA ALA A 452 30.07 -5.53 12.74
C ALA A 452 29.90 -6.86 13.49
N ALA A 453 30.86 -7.24 14.33
CA ALA A 453 30.79 -8.46 15.14
C ALA A 453 29.56 -8.47 16.06
N SER A 454 29.26 -7.35 16.74
CA SER A 454 28.07 -7.25 17.61
C SER A 454 26.75 -7.44 16.86
N LEU A 455 26.66 -6.92 15.63
CA LEU A 455 25.49 -7.07 14.78
C LEU A 455 25.37 -8.51 14.25
N TYR A 456 26.48 -9.14 13.87
CA TYR A 456 26.49 -10.55 13.47
C TYR A 456 26.11 -11.48 14.63
N GLN A 457 26.55 -11.20 15.86
CA GLN A 457 26.12 -11.91 17.07
C GLN A 457 24.61 -11.80 17.29
N ALA A 458 24.05 -10.59 17.21
CA ALA A 458 22.61 -10.38 17.32
C ALA A 458 21.81 -11.11 16.22
N SER A 459 22.34 -11.13 14.99
CA SER A 459 21.74 -11.82 13.86
C SER A 459 21.82 -13.35 14.03
N ALA A 460 22.97 -13.88 14.45
CA ALA A 460 23.20 -15.30 14.69
C ALA A 460 22.39 -15.85 15.87
N ALA A 461 22.13 -15.04 16.91
CA ALA A 461 21.25 -15.39 18.03
C ALA A 461 19.81 -15.70 17.58
N GLN A 462 19.38 -15.12 16.46
CA GLN A 462 18.08 -15.36 15.84
C GLN A 462 18.12 -16.50 14.80
N ASN A 463 19.22 -17.27 14.76
CA ASN A 463 19.46 -18.31 13.76
C ASN A 463 19.41 -17.76 12.32
N ASN A 464 19.88 -16.54 12.10
CA ASN A 464 19.99 -15.99 10.75
C ASN A 464 21.19 -16.58 10.00
N ALA A 465 20.95 -17.10 8.80
CA ALA A 465 21.95 -17.80 8.00
C ALA A 465 23.19 -16.95 7.63
N ASP A 466 22.98 -15.70 7.18
CA ASP A 466 24.07 -14.79 6.81
C ASP A 466 24.81 -14.29 8.05
N GLY A 467 24.08 -13.95 9.12
CA GLY A 467 24.66 -13.58 10.41
C GLY A 467 25.57 -14.67 11.00
N LEU A 468 25.10 -15.93 11.00
CA LEU A 468 25.88 -17.09 11.41
C LEU A 468 27.16 -17.25 10.59
N TYR A 469 27.04 -17.19 9.26
CA TYR A 469 28.19 -17.33 8.36
C TYR A 469 29.24 -16.23 8.59
N ARG A 470 28.81 -14.97 8.67
CA ARG A 470 29.71 -13.83 8.86
C ARG A 470 30.38 -13.84 10.23
N LEU A 471 29.66 -14.22 11.28
CA LEU A 471 30.25 -14.41 12.61
C LEU A 471 31.26 -15.57 12.63
N ALA A 472 30.96 -16.67 11.95
CA ALA A 472 31.87 -17.80 11.80
C ALA A 472 33.18 -17.39 11.12
N MET A 473 33.12 -16.57 10.07
CA MET A 473 34.32 -16.04 9.41
C MET A 473 35.19 -15.19 10.35
N LEU A 474 34.58 -14.31 11.15
CA LEU A 474 35.32 -13.50 12.12
C LEU A 474 35.95 -14.36 13.24
N THR A 475 35.23 -15.39 13.68
CA THR A 475 35.66 -16.32 14.74
C THR A 475 36.77 -17.25 14.25
N GLU A 476 36.70 -17.73 13.01
CA GLU A 476 37.77 -18.48 12.35
C GLU A 476 39.05 -17.65 12.26
N ALA A 477 38.91 -16.37 11.88
CA ALA A 477 40.04 -15.46 11.71
C ALA A 477 40.57 -14.88 13.03
N GLY A 478 39.82 -14.95 14.14
CA GLY A 478 40.15 -14.28 15.39
C GLY A 478 40.09 -12.75 15.30
N ARG A 479 39.17 -12.21 14.49
CA ARG A 479 39.06 -10.78 14.20
C ARG A 479 37.87 -10.18 14.93
N ALA A 480 38.11 -9.24 15.84
CA ALA A 480 37.11 -8.60 16.71
C ALA A 480 36.35 -9.55 17.68
N VAL A 481 36.50 -10.86 17.52
CA VAL A 481 36.03 -11.92 18.41
C VAL A 481 37.17 -12.93 18.64
N PRO A 482 37.17 -13.67 19.77
CA PRO A 482 38.18 -14.68 20.04
C PRO A 482 38.26 -15.73 18.94
N LYS A 483 39.48 -16.16 18.61
CA LYS A 483 39.70 -17.21 17.61
C LYS A 483 39.23 -18.55 18.16
N SER A 484 38.32 -19.22 17.46
CA SER A 484 37.83 -20.55 17.86
C SER A 484 37.43 -21.37 16.63
N ALA A 485 38.16 -22.45 16.37
CA ALA A 485 37.88 -23.32 15.22
C ALA A 485 36.59 -24.14 15.42
N SER A 486 36.35 -24.64 16.63
CA SER A 486 35.13 -25.39 16.97
C SER A 486 33.88 -24.54 16.79
N ASP A 487 33.88 -23.33 17.35
CA ASP A 487 32.71 -22.46 17.32
C ASP A 487 32.42 -21.97 15.90
N ALA A 488 33.47 -21.70 15.12
CA ALA A 488 33.34 -21.37 13.70
C ALA A 488 32.69 -22.51 12.91
N VAL A 489 33.15 -23.76 13.10
CA VAL A 489 32.57 -24.94 12.44
C VAL A 489 31.10 -25.13 12.81
N ASP A 490 30.74 -24.98 14.08
CA ASP A 490 29.35 -25.14 14.52
C ASP A 490 28.43 -24.07 13.92
N MET A 491 28.89 -22.82 13.84
CA MET A 491 28.15 -21.76 13.16
C MET A 491 28.06 -21.97 11.64
N TYR A 492 29.13 -22.42 10.99
CA TYR A 492 29.08 -22.79 9.57
C TYR A 492 28.08 -23.93 9.33
N ARG A 493 28.05 -24.95 10.19
CA ARG A 493 27.09 -26.08 10.10
C ARG A 493 25.66 -25.58 10.20
N ARG A 494 25.34 -24.78 11.21
CA ARG A 494 24.00 -24.18 11.38
C ARG A 494 23.61 -23.31 10.18
N SER A 495 24.52 -22.48 9.67
CA SER A 495 24.28 -21.65 8.49
C SER A 495 24.05 -22.50 7.22
N ALA A 496 24.82 -23.58 7.04
CA ALA A 496 24.67 -24.50 5.93
C ALA A 496 23.37 -25.30 5.99
N GLU A 497 22.93 -25.71 7.18
CA GLU A 497 21.62 -26.36 7.41
C GLU A 497 20.45 -25.42 7.07
N LEU A 498 20.65 -24.11 7.19
CA LEU A 498 19.72 -23.06 6.74
C LEU A 498 19.85 -22.73 5.24
N ASN A 499 20.47 -23.61 4.45
CA ASN A 499 20.65 -23.45 3.01
C ASN A 499 21.53 -22.27 2.57
N PHE A 500 22.48 -21.83 3.41
CA PHE A 500 23.41 -20.77 3.03
C PHE A 500 24.57 -21.31 2.18
N LEU A 501 24.59 -20.92 0.91
CA LEU A 501 25.52 -21.44 -0.10
C LEU A 501 27.00 -21.29 0.32
N SER A 502 27.39 -20.12 0.84
CA SER A 502 28.78 -19.85 1.20
C SER A 502 29.24 -20.68 2.39
N ALA A 503 28.34 -21.01 3.33
CA ALA A 503 28.65 -21.86 4.48
C ALA A 503 28.84 -23.32 4.04
N MET A 504 27.96 -23.84 3.16
CA MET A 504 28.11 -25.19 2.59
C MET A 504 29.45 -25.33 1.87
N ARG A 505 29.81 -24.36 1.02
CA ARG A 505 31.09 -24.37 0.30
C ARG A 505 32.29 -24.32 1.26
N ARG A 506 32.22 -23.50 2.33
CA ARG A 506 33.29 -23.41 3.32
C ARG A 506 33.47 -24.72 4.10
N LEU A 507 32.38 -25.39 4.48
CA LEU A 507 32.41 -26.70 5.14
C LEU A 507 32.96 -27.79 4.24
N ALA A 508 32.55 -27.82 2.97
CA ALA A 508 33.07 -28.77 2.00
C ALA A 508 34.61 -28.69 1.90
N THR A 509 35.14 -27.47 1.79
CA THR A 509 36.59 -27.25 1.78
C THR A 509 37.25 -27.63 3.10
N ALA A 510 36.58 -27.37 4.24
CA ALA A 510 37.13 -27.72 5.55
C ALA A 510 37.27 -29.23 5.74
N TYR A 511 36.26 -30.02 5.32
CA TYR A 511 36.31 -31.48 5.34
C TYR A 511 37.29 -32.06 4.31
N GLU A 512 37.42 -31.45 3.13
CA GLU A 512 38.39 -31.91 2.13
C GLU A 512 39.82 -31.79 2.62
N LYS A 513 40.15 -30.65 3.22
CA LYS A 513 41.52 -30.30 3.61
C LYS A 513 41.87 -30.67 5.05
N GLY A 514 40.89 -31.05 5.87
CA GLY A 514 41.09 -31.27 7.31
C GLY A 514 41.38 -29.97 8.06
N GLU A 515 40.70 -28.88 7.71
CA GLU A 515 40.85 -27.58 8.38
C GLU A 515 39.94 -27.46 9.60
N LEU A 516 40.15 -26.41 10.41
CA LEU A 516 39.28 -26.04 11.54
C LEU A 516 39.09 -27.17 12.58
N GLY A 517 40.08 -28.06 12.72
CA GLY A 517 40.01 -29.19 13.65
C GLY A 517 39.17 -30.37 13.17
N LEU A 518 38.65 -30.31 11.93
CA LEU A 518 38.00 -31.44 11.28
C LEU A 518 39.04 -32.42 10.73
N LYS A 519 38.74 -33.71 10.81
CA LYS A 519 39.51 -34.72 10.08
C LYS A 519 39.13 -34.68 8.59
N PRO A 520 40.09 -34.91 7.67
CA PRO A 520 39.76 -35.08 6.27
C PRO A 520 38.68 -36.15 6.07
N ASP A 521 37.59 -35.79 5.40
CA ASP A 521 36.46 -36.66 5.10
C ASP A 521 35.89 -36.32 3.72
N ALA A 522 36.30 -37.10 2.72
CA ALA A 522 35.90 -36.89 1.33
C ALA A 522 34.39 -37.08 1.11
N ALA A 523 33.73 -37.95 1.90
CA ALA A 523 32.30 -38.21 1.76
C ALA A 523 31.49 -37.01 2.29
N GLN A 524 31.84 -36.48 3.46
CA GLN A 524 31.23 -35.26 4.00
C GLN A 524 31.50 -34.05 3.11
N ALA A 525 32.73 -33.90 2.60
CA ALA A 525 33.07 -32.84 1.66
C ALA A 525 32.18 -32.89 0.41
N GLN A 526 32.03 -34.08 -0.19
CA GLN A 526 31.20 -34.29 -1.37
C GLN A 526 29.72 -33.99 -1.09
N GLN A 527 29.18 -34.46 0.04
CA GLN A 527 27.80 -34.21 0.42
C GLN A 527 27.48 -32.70 0.52
N TRP A 528 28.39 -31.91 1.10
CA TRP A 528 28.19 -30.46 1.19
C TRP A 528 28.36 -29.75 -0.16
N ARG A 529 29.22 -30.23 -1.05
CA ARG A 529 29.32 -29.71 -2.43
C ARG A 529 28.04 -29.96 -3.21
N GLU A 530 27.51 -31.17 -3.18
CA GLU A 530 26.28 -31.52 -3.87
C GLU A 530 25.11 -30.65 -3.38
N LYS A 531 24.98 -30.45 -2.06
CA LYS A 531 23.99 -29.53 -1.50
C LYS A 531 24.21 -28.08 -1.98
N ALA A 532 25.46 -27.62 -2.01
CA ALA A 532 25.79 -26.28 -2.50
C ALA A 532 25.45 -26.11 -4.00
N GLU A 533 25.73 -27.13 -4.82
CA GLU A 533 25.41 -27.15 -6.25
C GLU A 533 23.91 -27.17 -6.49
N GLN A 534 23.17 -28.03 -5.78
CA GLN A 534 21.71 -28.06 -5.80
C GLN A 534 21.13 -26.70 -5.41
N ARG A 535 21.65 -26.08 -4.35
CA ARG A 535 21.18 -24.75 -3.91
C ARG A 535 21.52 -23.65 -4.92
N ALA A 536 22.68 -23.71 -5.56
CA ALA A 536 23.12 -22.75 -6.57
C ALA A 536 22.33 -22.89 -7.88
N ALA A 537 21.90 -24.12 -8.24
CA ALA A 537 21.04 -24.40 -9.37
C ALA A 537 19.56 -24.05 -9.09
N ALA A 538 19.13 -24.10 -7.83
CA ALA A 538 17.79 -23.72 -7.44
C ALA A 538 17.53 -22.21 -7.61
N PRO A 539 16.30 -21.80 -7.98
CA PRO A 539 15.93 -20.40 -8.00
C PRO A 539 16.31 -19.68 -6.70
N ARG A 540 16.80 -18.45 -6.82
CA ARG A 540 17.20 -17.67 -5.64
C ARG A 540 16.02 -17.44 -4.70
N PHE A 541 14.83 -17.24 -5.27
CA PHE A 541 13.55 -17.11 -4.58
C PHE A 541 12.62 -18.23 -5.02
N VAL A 542 12.12 -19.00 -4.05
CA VAL A 542 11.00 -19.90 -4.24
C VAL A 542 9.83 -19.22 -3.54
N PHE A 543 8.79 -18.84 -4.29
CA PHE A 543 7.66 -18.07 -3.78
C PHE A 543 6.60 -18.93 -3.06
N ARG A 544 6.81 -20.26 -3.01
CA ARG A 544 5.91 -21.28 -2.49
C ARG A 544 5.82 -21.28 -0.95
#